data_AF-A0A198UG77-F1
#
_entry.id   AF-A0A198UG77-F1
#
_cell.length_a   1.000
_cell.length_b   1.000
_cell.length_c   1.000
_cell.angle_alpha   90.00
_cell.angle_beta   90.00
_cell.angle_gamma   90.00
#
_symmetry.space_group_name_H-M   'P 1'
#
loop_
_entity.id
_entity.type
_entity.pdbx_description
1 polymer ?
#
loop_
_entity_poly.entity_id
_entity_poly.type
_entity_poly.pdbx_seq_one_letter_code
_entity_poly.pdbx_strand_id
1 'polypeptide(L)'
;MLDQSCLPAMQALVSEFANIGLKASVIQTPSEDDARLYQATFTISFEDEYDFSYGIYPVKYPVPNRPTVDDGQEFYYRLETHLLEGLQGNDLSGYSKEQVINDILDRYERHRAFLHLNRETPGNRPVFE
;
A
#
# COMPACT_ATOMS: atom_id res chain seq x y z
N MET A 1 13.77 -3.67 -4.00
CA MET A 1 12.83 -2.53 -3.99
C MET A 1 11.91 -2.53 -2.78
N LEU A 2 11.13 -3.58 -2.54
CA LEU A 2 10.21 -3.63 -1.38
C LEU A 2 10.98 -3.55 -0.04
N ASP A 3 12.05 -4.33 0.11
CA ASP A 3 12.92 -4.30 1.30
C ASP A 3 13.77 -3.01 1.42
N GLN A 4 14.13 -2.41 0.29
CA GLN A 4 15.06 -1.27 0.26
C GLN A 4 14.39 0.09 0.45
N SER A 5 13.14 0.25 -0.01
CA SER A 5 12.43 1.53 0.01
C SER A 5 11.09 1.44 0.72
N CYS A 6 10.26 0.45 0.40
CA CYS A 6 8.87 0.39 0.87
C CYS A 6 8.77 0.00 2.34
N LEU A 7 9.47 -1.05 2.75
CA LEU A 7 9.49 -1.50 4.13
C LEU A 7 10.08 -0.44 5.08
N PRO A 8 11.25 0.16 4.82
CA PRO A 8 11.77 1.21 5.68
C PRO A 8 10.93 2.48 5.64
N ALA A 9 10.18 2.74 4.56
CA ALA A 9 9.19 3.82 4.52
C ALA A 9 8.03 3.55 5.48
N MET A 10 7.42 2.35 5.41
CA MET A 10 6.34 1.95 6.30
C MET A 10 6.78 1.93 7.76
N GLN A 11 7.96 1.40 8.08
CA GLN A 11 8.49 1.36 9.44
C GLN A 11 8.77 2.76 10.00
N ALA A 12 9.29 3.67 9.17
CA ALA A 12 9.45 5.08 9.56
C ALA A 12 8.09 5.68 9.93
N LEU A 13 7.07 5.45 9.09
CA LEU A 13 5.71 5.90 9.38
C LEU A 13 5.16 5.28 10.65
N VAL A 14 5.28 3.95 10.88
CA VAL A 14 4.83 3.32 12.13
C VAL A 14 5.39 4.05 13.36
N SER A 15 6.67 4.42 13.32
CA SER A 15 7.34 5.13 14.42
C SER A 15 6.80 6.55 14.61
N GLU A 16 6.63 7.30 13.53
CA GLU A 16 6.07 8.66 13.57
C GLU A 16 4.61 8.66 14.04
N PHE A 17 3.80 7.74 13.52
CA PHE A 17 2.41 7.56 13.88
C PHE A 17 2.25 7.13 15.34
N ALA A 18 3.13 6.25 15.84
CA ALA A 18 3.16 5.90 17.26
C ALA A 18 3.51 7.10 18.15
N ASN A 19 4.41 7.99 17.70
CA ASN A 19 4.76 9.21 18.45
C ASN A 19 3.58 10.18 18.62
N ILE A 20 2.68 10.24 17.64
CA ILE A 20 1.45 11.05 17.71
C ILE A 20 0.28 10.31 18.40
N GLY A 21 0.52 9.11 18.93
CA GLY A 21 -0.46 8.32 19.69
C GLY A 21 -1.39 7.45 18.85
N LEU A 22 -1.08 7.23 17.56
CA LEU A 22 -1.85 6.34 16.69
C LEU A 22 -1.31 4.91 16.73
N LYS A 23 -2.21 3.92 16.69
CA LYS A 23 -1.85 2.50 16.69
C LYS A 23 -1.52 2.05 15.26
N ALA A 24 -0.30 2.31 14.81
CA ALA A 24 0.21 1.86 13.52
C ALA A 24 0.95 0.51 13.66
N SER A 25 0.86 -0.34 12.64
CA SER A 25 1.56 -1.62 12.56
C SER A 25 1.86 -1.97 11.11
N VAL A 26 2.93 -2.75 10.90
CA VAL A 26 3.26 -3.30 9.58
C VAL A 26 3.34 -4.82 9.68
N ILE A 27 2.62 -5.51 8.80
CA ILE A 27 2.57 -6.96 8.69
C ILE A 27 3.22 -7.36 7.38
N GLN A 28 4.14 -8.32 7.45
CA GLN A 28 4.76 -8.92 6.28
C GLN A 28 4.14 -10.31 6.08
N THR A 29 3.53 -10.53 4.93
CA THR A 29 2.94 -11.82 4.57
C THR A 29 3.69 -12.38 3.38
N PRO A 30 4.26 -13.60 3.44
CA PRO A 30 4.90 -14.19 2.26
C PRO A 30 3.90 -14.32 1.11
N SER A 31 4.38 -14.15 -0.12
CA SER A 31 3.56 -14.36 -1.32
C SER A 31 3.37 -15.86 -1.55
N GLU A 32 2.17 -16.26 -1.97
CA GLU A 32 1.88 -17.66 -2.33
C GLU A 32 2.57 -18.07 -3.65
N ASP A 33 2.87 -17.10 -4.53
CA ASP A 33 3.42 -17.34 -5.87
C ASP A 33 4.95 -17.59 -5.82
N ASP A 34 5.67 -16.84 -4.98
CA ASP A 34 7.13 -17.00 -4.80
C ASP A 34 7.50 -16.74 -3.33
N ALA A 35 8.08 -17.75 -2.68
CA ALA A 35 8.47 -17.69 -1.26
C ALA A 35 9.57 -16.65 -0.96
N ARG A 36 10.22 -16.10 -1.99
CA ARG A 36 11.20 -15.00 -1.86
C ARG A 36 10.53 -13.63 -1.87
N LEU A 37 9.26 -13.56 -2.25
CA LEU A 37 8.46 -12.35 -2.26
C LEU A 37 7.55 -12.32 -1.03
N TYR A 38 7.33 -11.11 -0.54
CA TYR A 38 6.39 -10.87 0.54
C TYR A 38 5.61 -9.58 0.26
N GLN A 39 4.43 -9.56 0.83
CA GLN A 39 3.44 -8.52 0.83
C GLN A 39 3.66 -7.71 2.10
N ALA A 40 3.70 -6.39 2.01
CA ALA A 40 3.84 -5.53 3.18
C ALA A 40 2.55 -4.74 3.38
N THR A 41 1.87 -4.96 4.49
CA THR A 41 0.62 -4.29 4.84
C THR A 41 0.82 -3.39 6.04
N PHE A 42 0.71 -2.09 5.81
CA PHE A 42 0.70 -1.08 6.84
C PHE A 42 -0.74 -0.80 7.26
N THR A 43 -1.04 -0.91 8.54
CA THR A 43 -2.38 -0.70 9.09
C THR A 43 -2.31 0.28 10.25
N ILE A 44 -3.21 1.26 10.27
CA ILE A 44 -3.45 2.16 11.39
C ILE A 44 -4.84 1.84 11.94
N SER A 45 -4.87 1.38 13.18
CA SER A 45 -6.11 1.07 13.88
C SER A 45 -6.68 2.31 14.56
N PHE A 46 -7.98 2.53 14.37
CA PHE A 46 -8.74 3.58 15.04
C PHE A 46 -9.78 2.95 15.98
N GLU A 47 -10.04 3.56 17.14
CA GLU A 47 -10.95 2.97 18.14
C GLU A 47 -12.44 3.21 17.81
N ASP A 48 -12.76 4.29 17.11
CA ASP A 48 -14.14 4.73 16.82
C ASP A 48 -14.38 4.99 15.31
N GLU A 49 -13.36 4.79 14.47
CA GLU A 49 -13.37 5.11 13.05
C GLU A 49 -12.87 3.93 12.19
N TYR A 50 -12.99 4.03 10.87
CA TYR A 50 -12.50 2.97 9.97
C TYR A 50 -10.98 2.89 9.99
N ASP A 51 -10.46 1.68 10.16
CA ASP A 51 -9.03 1.38 10.06
C ASP A 51 -8.48 1.78 8.70
N PHE A 52 -7.30 2.38 8.69
CA PHE A 52 -6.58 2.66 7.45
C PHE A 52 -5.64 1.48 7.16
N SER A 53 -5.79 0.85 6.00
CA SER A 53 -4.90 -0.23 5.58
C SER A 53 -4.34 0.08 4.20
N TYR A 54 -3.01 0.02 4.10
CA TYR A 54 -2.23 0.22 2.89
C TYR A 54 -1.29 -0.97 2.72
N GLY A 55 -1.56 -1.82 1.75
CA GLY A 55 -0.71 -2.95 1.41
C GLY A 55 -0.02 -2.79 0.08
N ILE A 56 1.21 -3.29 0.00
CA ILE A 56 2.01 -3.36 -1.22
C ILE A 56 2.21 -4.83 -1.57
N TYR A 57 1.79 -5.18 -2.77
CA TYR A 57 1.74 -6.55 -3.26
C TYR A 57 2.63 -6.64 -4.51
N PRO A 58 3.63 -7.53 -4.53
CA PRO A 58 4.38 -7.81 -5.73
C PRO A 58 3.55 -8.70 -6.66
N VAL A 59 3.09 -8.16 -7.78
CA VAL A 59 2.27 -8.86 -8.78
C VAL A 59 3.10 -9.16 -10.02
N LYS A 60 3.04 -10.43 -10.46
CA LYS A 60 3.78 -10.93 -11.61
C LYS A 60 3.05 -10.56 -12.91
N TYR A 61 3.74 -9.85 -13.80
CA TYR A 61 3.22 -9.49 -15.11
C TYR A 61 4.05 -10.15 -16.24
N PRO A 62 3.39 -10.63 -17.31
CA PRO A 62 4.10 -11.06 -18.51
C PRO A 62 4.74 -9.84 -19.17
N VAL A 63 6.00 -9.97 -19.58
CA VAL A 63 6.64 -8.93 -20.39
C VAL A 63 5.89 -8.86 -21.73
N PRO A 64 5.34 -7.70 -22.15
CA PRO A 64 4.73 -7.59 -23.46
C PRO A 64 5.79 -7.89 -24.51
N ASN A 65 5.47 -8.77 -25.45
CA ASN A 65 6.39 -9.30 -26.46
C ASN A 65 7.05 -8.15 -27.24
N ARG A 66 8.21 -7.68 -26.78
CA ARG A 66 9.00 -6.64 -27.47
C ARG A 66 9.85 -7.37 -28.51
N PRO A 67 9.77 -7.02 -29.80
CA PRO A 67 10.52 -7.71 -30.85
C PRO A 67 12.05 -7.43 -30.81
N THR A 68 12.59 -6.83 -29.75
CA THR A 68 14.01 -6.49 -29.66
C THR A 68 14.42 -6.37 -28.19
N VAL A 69 14.67 -7.50 -27.53
CA VAL A 69 15.78 -7.76 -26.59
C VAL A 69 15.57 -9.18 -26.03
N ASP A 70 16.42 -10.10 -26.45
CA ASP A 70 16.46 -11.47 -25.92
C ASP A 70 17.23 -11.43 -24.59
N ASP A 71 16.50 -11.27 -23.47
CA ASP A 71 17.08 -11.37 -22.12
C ASP A 71 16.52 -12.58 -21.34
N GLY A 72 15.71 -13.44 -21.97
CA GLY A 72 15.17 -14.67 -21.35
C GLY A 72 14.26 -14.46 -20.14
N GLN A 73 14.02 -13.21 -19.71
CA GLN A 73 13.17 -12.89 -18.57
C GLN A 73 11.71 -12.72 -19.02
N GLU A 74 10.94 -13.81 -18.97
CA GLU A 74 9.54 -13.86 -19.42
C GLU A 74 8.58 -13.04 -18.53
N PHE A 75 9.00 -12.68 -17.31
CA PHE A 75 8.14 -12.02 -16.32
C PHE A 75 8.87 -10.94 -15.53
N TYR A 76 8.16 -9.85 -15.22
CA TYR A 76 8.61 -8.80 -14.30
C TYR A 76 7.59 -8.62 -13.18
N TYR A 77 8.03 -8.16 -12.02
CA TYR A 77 7.18 -7.90 -10.87
C TYR A 77 6.89 -6.41 -10.74
N ARG A 78 5.62 -6.06 -10.57
CA ARG A 78 5.17 -4.70 -10.23
C ARG A 78 4.76 -4.64 -8.77
N LEU A 79 4.97 -3.51 -8.13
CA LEU A 79 4.56 -3.29 -6.75
C LEU A 79 3.23 -2.56 -6.75
N GLU A 80 2.15 -3.32 -6.68
CA GLU A 80 0.80 -2.77 -6.67
C GLU A 80 0.34 -2.41 -5.27
N THR A 81 -0.36 -1.28 -5.15
CA THR A 81 -0.92 -0.82 -3.88
C THR A 81 -2.39 -1.21 -3.74
N HIS A 82 -2.72 -1.74 -2.57
CA HIS A 82 -4.06 -2.14 -2.19
C HIS A 82 -4.45 -1.33 -0.95
N LEU A 83 -5.59 -0.65 -1.05
CA LEU A 83 -6.23 0.01 0.08
C LEU A 83 -7.43 -0.83 0.53
N LEU A 84 -7.94 -0.56 1.73
CA LEU A 84 -9.21 -1.14 2.19
C LEU A 84 -10.37 -0.80 1.23
N GLU A 85 -10.31 0.36 0.59
CA GLU A 85 -11.29 0.83 -0.41
C GLU A 85 -11.17 0.11 -1.78
N GLY A 86 -10.16 -0.74 -1.97
CA GLY A 86 -9.94 -1.53 -3.18
C GLY A 86 -8.50 -1.49 -3.72
N LEU A 87 -8.27 -2.21 -4.82
CA LEU A 87 -7.03 -2.10 -5.58
C LEU A 87 -6.91 -0.71 -6.19
N GLN A 88 -5.84 -0.01 -5.86
CA GLN A 88 -5.53 1.28 -6.47
C GLN A 88 -4.68 1.11 -7.74
N GLY A 89 -4.03 -0.04 -7.94
CA GLY A 89 -3.23 -0.34 -9.13
C GLY A 89 -2.06 0.61 -9.37
N ASN A 90 -1.64 1.35 -8.33
CA ASN A 90 -0.48 2.23 -8.45
C ASN A 90 0.78 1.39 -8.34
N ASP A 91 1.67 1.60 -9.29
CA ASP A 91 2.93 0.88 -9.38
C ASP A 91 4.03 1.69 -8.70
N LEU A 92 4.50 1.19 -7.57
CA LEU A 92 5.60 1.79 -6.82
C LEU A 92 6.97 1.42 -7.39
N SER A 93 7.02 0.69 -8.51
CA SER A 93 8.27 0.34 -9.19
C SER A 93 9.02 1.62 -9.59
N GLY A 94 10.18 1.85 -8.97
CA GLY A 94 11.00 3.05 -9.20
C GLY A 94 10.79 4.19 -8.22
N TYR A 95 9.89 4.05 -7.24
CA TYR A 95 9.72 5.06 -6.18
C TYR A 95 10.87 5.00 -5.18
N SER A 96 11.35 6.17 -4.79
CA SER A 96 12.28 6.33 -3.66
C SER A 96 11.55 6.17 -2.33
N LYS A 97 12.26 5.84 -1.25
CA LYS A 97 11.69 5.74 0.11
C LYS A 97 10.80 6.94 0.46
N GLU A 98 11.27 8.16 0.20
CA GLU A 98 10.52 9.39 0.48
C GLU A 98 9.25 9.51 -0.36
N GLN A 99 9.26 9.06 -1.62
CA GLN A 99 8.06 9.09 -2.46
C GLN A 99 7.03 8.09 -1.96
N VAL A 100 7.44 6.91 -1.49
CA VAL A 100 6.53 5.93 -0.87
C VAL A 100 5.93 6.50 0.42
N ILE A 101 6.73 7.18 1.25
CA ILE A 101 6.23 7.87 2.45
C ILE A 101 5.16 8.91 2.07
N ASN A 102 5.47 9.77 1.10
CA ASN A 102 4.52 10.80 0.65
C ASN A 102 3.24 10.20 0.07
N ASP A 103 3.32 9.11 -0.70
CA ASP A 103 2.12 8.43 -1.21
C ASP A 103 1.24 7.90 -0.08
N ILE A 104 1.83 7.20 0.91
CA ILE A 104 1.08 6.69 2.07
C ILE A 104 0.44 7.83 2.87
N LEU A 105 1.16 8.95 3.04
CA LEU A 105 0.63 10.14 3.73
C LEU A 105 -0.55 10.77 2.97
N ASP A 106 -0.45 10.94 1.66
CA ASP A 106 -1.54 11.47 0.83
C ASP A 106 -2.77 10.55 0.90
N ARG A 107 -2.58 9.22 0.86
CA ARG A 107 -3.67 8.24 1.05
C ARG A 107 -4.29 8.35 2.44
N TYR A 108 -3.47 8.51 3.46
CA TYR A 108 -3.94 8.69 4.83
C TYR A 108 -4.75 9.98 5.00
N GLU A 109 -4.31 11.09 4.40
CA GLU A 109 -5.06 12.35 4.42
C GLU A 109 -6.41 12.23 3.70
N ARG A 110 -6.46 11.54 2.56
CA ARG A 110 -7.73 11.24 1.88
C ARG A 110 -8.65 10.38 2.73
N HIS A 111 -8.13 9.36 3.40
CA HIS A 111 -8.92 8.53 4.33
C HIS A 111 -9.50 9.37 5.47
N ARG A 112 -8.70 10.27 6.06
CA ARG A 112 -9.21 11.21 7.07
C ARG A 112 -10.27 12.15 6.50
N ALA A 113 -10.07 12.70 5.31
CA ALA A 113 -11.08 13.54 4.67
C ALA A 113 -12.40 12.78 4.46
N PHE A 114 -12.32 11.50 4.07
CA PHE A 114 -13.48 10.60 3.96
C PHE A 114 -14.17 10.36 5.31
N LEU A 115 -13.41 10.11 6.37
CA LEU A 115 -13.93 9.96 7.74
C LEU A 115 -14.66 11.22 8.20
N HIS A 116 -14.07 12.40 8.00
CA HIS A 116 -14.67 13.68 8.32
C HIS A 116 -16.01 13.87 7.56
N LEU A 117 -16.04 13.62 6.25
CA LEU A 117 -17.25 13.75 5.44
C LEU A 117 -18.38 12.79 5.87
N ASN A 118 -18.03 11.55 6.20
CA ASN A 118 -18.99 10.56 6.71
C ASN A 118 -19.54 10.93 8.09
N ARG A 119 -18.74 11.62 8.91
CA ARG A 119 -19.14 12.08 10.24
C ARG A 119 -20.09 13.28 10.16
N GLU A 120 -19.95 14.12 9.13
CA GLU A 120 -20.80 15.29 8.86
C GLU A 120 -22.14 14.91 8.19
N THR A 121 -22.23 13.73 7.57
CA THR A 121 -23.47 13.23 6.92
C THR A 121 -23.82 11.82 7.44
N PRO A 122 -24.46 11.67 8.62
CA PRO A 122 -24.77 10.37 9.23
C PRO A 122 -25.90 9.59 8.51
N GLY A 123 -25.79 9.39 7.19
CA GLY A 123 -26.82 8.73 6.39
C GLY A 123 -26.42 8.28 4.98
N ASN A 124 -25.25 8.66 4.45
CA ASN A 124 -24.81 8.21 3.13
C ASN A 124 -23.73 7.15 3.27
N ARG A 125 -24.12 5.93 3.66
CA ARG A 125 -23.28 4.75 3.49
C ARG A 125 -23.27 4.43 1.99
N PRO A 126 -22.17 4.65 1.22
CA PRO A 126 -22.05 3.98 -0.05
C PRO A 126 -21.94 2.48 0.24
N VAL A 127 -23.06 1.78 0.07
CA VAL A 127 -23.04 0.33 -0.12
C VAL A 127 -22.32 0.09 -1.44
N PHE A 128 -21.08 -0.35 -1.35
CA PHE A 128 -20.41 -0.94 -2.50
C PHE A 128 -21.00 -2.36 -2.64
N GLU A 129 -21.99 -2.48 -3.53
CA GLU A 129 -22.50 -3.77 -4.04
C GLU A 129 -21.47 -4.43 -4.98
#